data_AF-A0A914PWZ1-F1
#
_entry.id   AF-A0A914PWZ1-F1
#
_cell.length_a   1.000
_cell.length_b   1.000
_cell.length_c   1.000
_cell.angle_alpha   90.00
_cell.angle_beta   90.00
_cell.angle_gamma   90.00
#
_symmetry.space_group_name_H-M   'P 1'
#
loop_
_entity.id
_entity.type
_entity.pdbx_description
1 polymer ?
#
loop_
_entity_poly.entity_id
_entity_poly.type
_entity_poly.pdbx_seq_one_letter_code
_entity_poly.pdbx_strand_id
1 'polypeptide(L)'
;MAKLQLDNLIDRLLTVGLVTGQPLTKCVTEDEIMLLLKTVRATFLAQSILIEVEPPIKVCGDIHGQYNDLLRLFHRCGFPPDSNYLFLGM
;
A
#
# COMPACT_ATOMS: atom_id res chain seq x y z
N MET A 1 -3.08 -24.31 -1.56
CA MET A 1 -2.44 -23.04 -1.95
C MET A 1 -2.62 -22.06 -0.81
N ALA A 2 -1.54 -21.50 -0.26
CA ALA A 2 -1.62 -20.58 0.88
C ALA A 2 -2.37 -19.31 0.47
N LYS A 3 -3.41 -18.94 1.23
CA LYS A 3 -4.17 -17.71 1.04
C LYS A 3 -3.40 -16.56 1.70
N LEU A 4 -3.16 -15.47 0.99
CA LEU A 4 -2.55 -14.27 1.56
C LEU A 4 -3.46 -13.76 2.69
N GLN A 5 -2.93 -13.69 3.91
CA GLN A 5 -3.60 -13.03 5.04
C GLN A 5 -3.34 -11.52 4.93
N LEU A 6 -4.10 -10.88 4.02
CA LEU A 6 -3.86 -9.49 3.63
C LEU A 6 -3.96 -8.53 4.82
N ASP A 7 -4.95 -8.71 5.69
CA ASP A 7 -5.15 -7.85 6.86
C ASP A 7 -3.96 -7.91 7.82
N ASN A 8 -3.46 -9.12 8.09
CA ASN A 8 -2.26 -9.31 8.93
C ASN A 8 -1.01 -8.65 8.32
N LEU A 9 -0.85 -8.73 6.99
CA LEU A 9 0.24 -8.08 6.29
C LEU A 9 0.13 -6.54 6.41
N ILE A 10 -1.07 -5.99 6.24
CA ILE A 10 -1.33 -4.55 6.40
C ILE A 10 -0.98 -4.11 7.82
N ASP A 11 -1.45 -4.82 8.84
CA ASP A 11 -1.15 -4.50 10.24
C ASP A 11 0.37 -4.48 10.50
N ARG A 12 1.09 -5.48 10.02
CA ARG A 12 2.57 -5.54 10.14
C ARG A 12 3.23 -4.35 9.46
N LEU A 13 2.78 -3.98 8.26
CA LEU A 13 3.31 -2.84 7.52
C LEU A 13 3.07 -1.52 8.27
N LEU A 14 1.86 -1.31 8.82
CA LEU A 14 1.53 -0.10 9.57
C LEU A 14 2.33 0.05 10.88
N THR A 15 2.85 -1.04 11.43
CA THR A 15 3.71 -1.00 12.64
C THR A 15 5.18 -0.66 12.37
N VAL A 16 5.61 -0.63 11.11
CA VAL A 16 6.99 -0.30 10.74
C VAL A 16 7.30 1.14 11.15
N GLY A 17 8.40 1.33 11.88
CA GLY A 17 8.84 2.66 12.34
C GLY A 17 8.29 3.09 13.70
N LEU A 18 7.42 2.29 14.33
CA LEU A 18 7.10 2.44 15.75
C LEU A 18 8.26 1.94 16.62
N VAL A 19 8.38 2.46 17.86
CA VAL A 19 9.46 2.11 18.81
C VAL A 19 9.55 0.60 19.08
N THR A 20 8.42 -0.12 18.95
CA THR A 20 8.31 -1.58 19.12
C THR A 20 8.24 -2.36 17.82
N GLY A 21 8.31 -1.67 16.67
CA GLY A 21 8.12 -2.25 15.33
C GLY A 21 9.40 -2.88 14.79
N GLN A 22 9.24 -3.88 13.92
CA GLN A 22 10.35 -4.45 13.17
C GLN A 22 10.69 -3.58 11.95
N PRO A 23 11.94 -3.61 11.46
CA PRO A 23 12.28 -2.99 10.18
C PRO A 23 11.50 -3.65 9.05
N LEU A 24 11.16 -2.89 8.00
CA LEU A 24 10.38 -3.36 6.85
C LEU A 24 10.91 -4.68 6.27
N THR A 25 12.24 -4.85 6.23
CA THR A 25 12.93 -6.05 5.74
C THR A 25 12.64 -7.33 6.52
N LYS A 26 12.09 -7.23 7.73
CA LYS A 26 11.64 -8.36 8.55
C LYS A 26 10.12 -8.46 8.63
N CYS A 27 9.41 -7.41 8.22
CA CYS A 27 7.94 -7.35 8.26
C CYS A 27 7.27 -8.05 7.09
N VAL A 28 7.97 -8.42 6.01
CA VAL A 28 7.40 -9.09 4.85
C VAL A 28 8.38 -10.14 4.33
N THR A 29 7.88 -11.33 4.03
CA THR A 29 8.64 -12.42 3.41
C THR A 29 8.62 -12.34 1.89
N GLU A 30 9.60 -12.96 1.23
CA GLU A 30 9.64 -13.02 -0.25
C GLU A 30 8.38 -13.67 -0.84
N ASP A 31 7.89 -14.76 -0.24
CA ASP A 31 6.68 -15.44 -0.70
C ASP A 31 5.43 -14.55 -0.60
N GLU A 32 5.31 -13.75 0.47
CA GLU A 32 4.24 -12.77 0.64
C GLU A 32 4.31 -11.67 -0.44
N ILE A 33 5.51 -11.16 -0.73
CA ILE A 33 5.72 -10.18 -1.81
C ILE A 33 5.31 -10.78 -3.15
N MET A 34 5.78 -11.99 -3.46
CA MET A 34 5.49 -12.65 -4.73
C MET A 34 4.00 -12.94 -4.89
N LEU A 35 3.30 -13.30 -3.81
CA LEU A 35 1.86 -13.51 -3.82
C LEU A 35 1.10 -12.19 -4.00
N LEU A 36 1.51 -11.13 -3.29
CA LEU A 36 0.94 -9.79 -3.43
C LEU A 36 1.07 -9.28 -4.87
N LEU A 37 2.26 -9.39 -5.47
CA LEU A 37 2.52 -8.96 -6.85
C LEU A 37 1.65 -9.74 -7.86
N LYS A 38 1.45 -11.05 -7.66
CA LYS A 38 0.57 -11.85 -8.52
C LYS A 38 -0.88 -11.37 -8.44
N THR A 39 -1.37 -11.09 -7.23
CA THR A 39 -2.74 -10.59 -7.02
C THR A 39 -2.92 -9.20 -7.61
N VAL A 40 -2.03 -8.26 -7.30
CA VAL A 40 -2.09 -6.87 -7.78
C VAL A 40 -1.99 -6.80 -9.30
N ARG A 41 -1.11 -7.60 -9.92
CA ARG A 41 -0.99 -7.68 -11.39
C ARG A 41 -2.33 -8.08 -12.04
N ALA A 42 -3.02 -9.07 -11.48
CA ALA A 42 -4.32 -9.49 -12.00
C ALA A 42 -5.36 -8.37 -11.87
N THR A 43 -5.37 -7.63 -10.74
CA THR A 43 -6.25 -6.48 -10.54
C THR A 43 -5.99 -5.37 -11.55
N PHE A 44 -4.72 -4.97 -11.75
CA PHE A 44 -4.39 -3.92 -12.72
C PHE A 44 -4.70 -4.31 -14.16
N LEU A 45 -4.49 -5.57 -14.55
CA LEU A 45 -4.85 -6.06 -15.89
C LEU A 45 -6.36 -6.10 -16.13
N ALA A 46 -7.17 -6.23 -15.07
CA ALA A 46 -8.62 -6.19 -15.16
C ALA A 46 -9.17 -4.75 -15.25
N GLN A 47 -8.38 -3.75 -14.90
CA GLN A 47 -8.75 -2.34 -14.94
C GLN A 47 -8.28 -1.68 -16.24
N SER A 48 -8.95 -0.58 -16.63
CA SER A 48 -8.55 0.21 -17.79
C SER A 48 -7.23 0.94 -17.53
N ILE A 49 -6.38 1.05 -18.55
CA ILE A 49 -5.15 1.85 -18.49
C ILE A 49 -5.44 3.33 -18.25
N LEU A 50 -6.55 3.82 -18.80
CA LEU A 50 -7.11 5.12 -18.50
C LEU A 50 -8.17 4.92 -17.42
N ILE A 51 -7.85 5.30 -16.19
CA ILE A 51 -8.78 5.24 -15.07
C ILE A 51 -9.62 6.50 -15.02
N GLU A 52 -10.93 6.31 -14.85
CA GLU A 52 -11.87 7.38 -14.54
C GLU A 52 -12.11 7.36 -13.03
N VAL A 53 -11.97 8.52 -12.38
CA VAL A 53 -12.07 8.65 -10.92
C VAL A 53 -13.07 9.74 -10.55
N GLU A 54 -13.87 9.48 -9.52
CA GLU A 54 -14.84 10.44 -8.98
C GLU A 54 -14.30 11.12 -7.72
N PRO A 55 -14.61 12.41 -7.50
CA PRO A 55 -14.29 13.09 -6.26
C PRO A 55 -15.17 12.59 -5.10
N PRO A 56 -14.70 12.66 -3.83
CA PRO A 56 -13.43 13.23 -3.39
C PRO A 56 -12.26 12.24 -3.52
N ILE A 57 -11.11 12.74 -4.00
CA ILE A 57 -9.87 11.97 -4.15
C ILE A 57 -8.64 12.80 -3.77
N LYS A 58 -7.63 12.14 -3.18
CA LYS A 58 -6.35 12.73 -2.81
C LYS A 58 -5.30 12.28 -3.81
N VAL A 59 -4.73 13.24 -4.53
CA VAL A 59 -3.67 12.97 -5.51
C VAL A 59 -2.32 13.10 -4.82
N CYS A 60 -1.51 12.06 -4.90
CA CYS A 60 -0.16 11.99 -4.32
C CYS A 60 0.87 11.84 -5.44
N GLY A 61 1.93 12.64 -5.39
CA GLY A 61 3.09 12.50 -6.27
C GLY A 61 4.00 11.36 -5.82
N ASP A 62 5.25 11.42 -6.26
CA ASP A 62 6.24 10.39 -6.04
C ASP A 62 6.56 10.18 -4.55
N ILE A 63 6.85 8.92 -4.18
CA ILE A 63 7.23 8.54 -2.81
C ILE A 63 8.71 8.15 -2.71
N HIS A 64 9.35 7.68 -3.79
CA HIS A 64 10.79 7.32 -3.82
C HIS A 64 11.24 6.38 -2.68
N GLY A 65 10.38 5.49 -2.19
CA GLY A 65 10.70 4.58 -1.08
C GLY A 65 10.75 5.23 0.31
N GLN A 66 10.33 6.49 0.45
CA GLN A 66 10.22 7.20 1.73
C GLN A 66 9.02 6.69 2.54
N TYR A 67 9.12 5.46 3.05
CA TYR A 67 8.01 4.76 3.69
C TYR A 67 7.44 5.50 4.93
N ASN A 68 8.31 6.12 5.73
CA ASN A 68 7.87 6.90 6.89
C ASN A 68 7.02 8.12 6.48
N ASP A 69 7.36 8.76 5.36
CA ASP A 69 6.61 9.91 4.86
C ASP A 69 5.26 9.48 4.27
N LEU A 70 5.19 8.30 3.64
CA LEU A 70 3.92 7.67 3.25
C LEU A 70 3.01 7.40 4.44
N LEU A 71 3.54 6.84 5.54
CA LEU A 71 2.75 6.64 6.76
C LEU A 71 2.27 7.96 7.35
N ARG A 72 3.13 8.99 7.41
CA ARG A 72 2.73 10.34 7.87
C ARG A 72 1.65 10.94 7.00
N LEU A 73 1.71 10.74 5.68
CA LEU A 73 0.68 11.18 4.74
C LEU A 73 -0.66 10.53 5.09
N PHE A 74 -0.71 9.22 5.31
CA PHE A 74 -1.97 8.57 5.72
C PHE A 74 -2.46 9.01 7.10
N HIS A 75 -1.58 9.23 8.08
CA HIS A 75 -1.99 9.77 9.38
C HIS A 75 -2.59 11.17 9.27
N ARG A 76 -2.05 12.01 8.37
CA ARG A 76 -2.52 13.39 8.16
C ARG A 76 -3.77 13.46 7.31
N CYS A 77 -3.85 12.61 6.30
CA CYS A 77 -4.88 12.62 5.27
C CYS A 77 -5.93 11.52 5.45
N GLY A 78 -5.89 10.70 6.50
CA GLY A 78 -6.80 9.58 6.69
C GLY A 78 -6.35 8.33 5.94
N PHE A 79 -6.55 7.17 6.54
CA PHE A 79 -6.19 5.89 5.95
C PHE A 79 -7.23 5.45 4.91
N PRO A 80 -6.84 4.69 3.89
CA PRO A 80 -7.83 3.92 3.12
C PRO A 80 -8.59 2.96 4.06
N PRO A 81 -9.92 2.79 3.92
CA PRO A 81 -10.79 3.33 2.87
C PRO A 81 -11.43 4.71 3.18
N ASP A 82 -11.12 5.35 4.31
CA ASP A 82 -11.72 6.65 4.70
C ASP A 82 -11.35 7.80 3.75
N SER A 83 -10.30 7.64 2.96
CA SER A 83 -9.92 8.56 1.89
C SER A 83 -9.48 7.80 0.65
N ASN A 84 -9.98 8.23 -0.51
CA ASN A 84 -9.56 7.72 -1.81
C ASN A 84 -8.22 8.35 -2.20
N TYR A 85 -7.31 7.54 -2.75
CA TYR A 85 -5.98 7.98 -3.16
C TYR A 85 -5.70 7.65 -4.62
N LEU A 86 -5.09 8.60 -5.32
CA LEU A 86 -4.47 8.41 -6.62
C LEU A 86 -2.98 8.73 -6.50
N PHE A 87 -2.15 7.70 -6.61
CA PHE A 87 -0.70 7.86 -6.66
C PHE A 87 -0.28 8.00 -8.13
N LEU A 88 0.48 9.04 -8.44
CA LEU A 88 0.98 9.32 -9.79
C LEU A 88 2.22 8.48 -10.14
N GLY A 89 2.74 7.72 -9.17
CA GLY A 89 3.88 6.84 -9.34
C GLY A 89 5.20 7.61 -9.39
N MET A 90 6.21 6.92 -9.92
CA MET A 90 7.47 7.43 -10.44
C MET A 90 7.92 6.43 -11.51
#